data_AF-A0A1I7PHY1-F1
#
_entry.id   AF-A0A1I7PHY1-F1
#
_cell.length_a   1.000
_cell.length_b   1.000
_cell.length_c   1.000
_cell.angle_alpha   90.00
_cell.angle_beta   90.00
_cell.angle_gamma   90.00
#
_symmetry.space_group_name_H-M   'P 1'
#
loop_
_entity.id
_entity.type
_entity.pdbx_description
1 polymer ?
#
loop_
_entity_poly.entity_id
_entity_poly.type
_entity_poly.pdbx_seq_one_letter_code
_entity_poly.pdbx_strand_id
1 'polypeptide(L)'
;MGWALAAVLTAVEVGTPRVNVLQELGTPVSAIKRGDTEVLTYKGGIRISLKQGAVTEVIGLKPAAEATAPAEATEEAAAPEPVEPELSVAEEMALAKEEQAAALADAKARAQLEAAIVQMENPTEAPVALVPSFHLGGFLLELAVKWVMTLVALKLACKYWNSDVPWTGLLLVAGVDVAVRGVIGYIGFAMLDMMTLFYADEAVAAGVMVGLLRKVSINQRLALAIEVVLTTKMFSIVVGSFLVTVLMRTLF
;
A
#
# COMPACT_ATOMS: atom_id res chain seq x y z
N MET A 1 24.96 8.58 -16.51
CA MET A 1 25.59 8.94 -15.22
C MET A 1 24.98 8.12 -14.08
N GLY A 2 25.42 6.87 -13.91
CA GLY A 2 25.38 6.23 -12.59
C GLY A 2 26.62 6.68 -11.81
N TRP A 3 26.76 6.24 -10.56
CA TRP A 3 27.89 6.50 -9.66
C TRP A 3 27.78 7.77 -8.80
N ALA A 4 26.71 7.88 -8.00
CA ALA A 4 26.70 8.76 -6.82
C ALA A 4 25.80 8.24 -5.67
N LEU A 5 25.63 6.92 -5.54
CA LEU A 5 24.85 6.30 -4.44
C LEU A 5 25.60 5.22 -3.67
N ALA A 6 26.90 5.03 -3.93
CA ALA A 6 27.71 3.98 -3.29
C ALA A 6 28.54 4.46 -2.08
N ALA A 7 28.44 5.73 -1.67
CA ALA A 7 29.33 6.33 -0.66
C ALA A 7 28.66 6.77 0.66
N VAL A 8 27.40 6.38 0.95
CA VAL A 8 26.71 6.76 2.20
C VAL A 8 26.32 5.53 3.02
N LEU A 9 27.26 4.59 3.22
CA LEU A 9 26.98 3.27 3.79
C LEU A 9 27.52 3.04 5.22
N THR A 10 27.86 4.09 5.98
CA THR A 10 28.49 3.90 7.31
C THR A 10 28.06 4.84 8.44
N ALA A 11 26.97 5.62 8.34
CA ALA A 11 26.76 6.72 9.32
C ALA A 11 25.51 6.63 10.22
N VAL A 12 24.60 5.66 10.03
CA VAL A 12 23.39 5.56 10.87
C VAL A 12 23.34 4.22 11.58
N GLU A 13 23.72 4.24 12.86
CA GLU A 13 23.68 3.09 13.77
C GLU A 13 22.57 3.24 14.81
N VAL A 14 22.29 2.17 15.55
CA VAL A 14 21.36 2.22 16.69
C VAL A 14 21.95 3.16 17.75
N GLY A 15 21.16 4.15 18.17
CA GLY A 15 21.57 5.19 19.11
C GLY A 15 21.93 6.53 18.47
N THR A 16 22.06 6.62 17.14
CA THR A 16 22.31 7.88 16.43
C THR A 16 21.15 8.88 16.69
N PRO A 17 21.43 10.14 17.06
CA PRO A 17 20.39 11.13 17.27
C PRO A 17 19.76 11.54 15.92
N ARG A 18 18.48 11.87 15.95
CA ARG A 18 17.68 12.28 14.78
C ARG A 18 18.36 13.31 13.87
N VAL A 19 19.09 14.27 14.45
CA VAL A 19 19.77 15.33 13.71
C VAL A 19 20.83 14.75 12.77
N ASN A 20 21.62 13.80 13.25
CA ASN A 20 22.66 13.16 12.45
C ASN A 20 22.04 12.27 11.36
N VAL A 21 20.91 11.62 11.64
CA VAL A 21 20.17 10.85 10.62
C VAL A 21 19.74 11.75 9.45
N LEU A 22 19.19 12.93 9.74
CA LEU A 22 18.76 13.88 8.72
C LEU A 22 19.93 14.54 7.98
N GLN A 23 21.06 14.71 8.65
CA GLN A 23 22.28 15.22 8.03
C GLN A 23 22.88 14.22 7.04
N GLU A 24 22.90 12.94 7.40
CA GLU A 24 23.50 11.86 6.60
C GLU A 24 22.58 11.39 5.46
N LEU A 25 21.28 11.25 5.73
CA LEU A 25 20.30 10.69 4.77
C LEU A 25 19.41 11.75 4.10
N GLY A 26 19.54 13.01 4.50
CA GLY A 26 18.74 14.11 3.98
C GLY A 26 17.29 14.09 4.46
N THR A 27 16.39 14.67 3.66
CA THR A 27 14.97 14.77 4.00
C THR A 27 14.24 13.45 3.71
N PRO A 28 13.53 12.86 4.69
CA PRO A 28 12.76 11.64 4.48
C PRO A 28 11.57 11.90 3.55
N VAL A 29 11.16 10.86 2.83
CA VAL A 29 9.96 10.85 1.97
C VAL A 29 8.70 10.93 2.84
N SER A 30 8.73 10.29 4.01
CA SER A 30 7.67 10.41 5.00
C SER A 30 8.21 10.27 6.41
N ALA A 31 7.62 11.01 7.34
CA ALA A 31 7.89 10.94 8.77
C ALA A 31 6.56 10.75 9.51
N ILE A 32 6.43 9.65 10.25
CA ILE A 32 5.22 9.33 11.03
C ILE A 32 5.60 9.29 12.50
N LYS A 33 4.99 10.16 13.32
CA LYS A 33 5.21 10.20 14.77
C LYS A 33 3.99 9.67 15.52
N ARG A 34 4.19 8.67 16.38
CA ARG A 34 3.17 8.09 17.26
C ARG A 34 3.72 7.99 18.70
N GLY A 35 3.33 8.94 19.54
CA GLY A 35 3.85 9.07 20.90
C GLY A 35 5.35 9.34 20.90
N ASP A 36 6.11 8.51 21.62
CA ASP A 36 7.57 8.59 21.71
C ASP A 36 8.31 7.94 20.53
N THR A 37 7.59 7.34 19.58
CA THR A 37 8.17 6.66 18.42
C THR A 37 7.95 7.47 17.16
N GLU A 38 9.00 7.68 16.37
CA GLU A 38 8.99 8.35 15.08
C GLU A 38 9.58 7.39 14.03
N VAL A 39 8.90 7.20 12.90
CA VAL A 39 9.38 6.35 11.80
C VAL A 39 9.65 7.22 10.59
N LEU A 40 10.90 7.22 10.13
CA LEU A 40 11.35 7.94 8.94
C LEU A 40 11.50 6.95 7.79
N THR A 41 10.87 7.25 6.65
CA THR A 41 10.98 6.44 5.43
C THR A 41 11.73 7.23 4.36
N TYR A 42 12.77 6.64 3.79
CA TYR A 42 13.60 7.24 2.75
C TYR A 42 13.41 6.53 1.41
N LYS A 43 13.86 7.18 0.33
CA LYS A 43 13.87 6.59 -1.02
C LYS A 43 14.75 5.32 -0.99
N GLY A 44 14.33 4.28 -1.70
CA GLY A 44 15.04 2.99 -1.70
C GLY A 44 14.56 1.99 -0.63
N GLY A 45 13.45 2.27 0.06
CA GLY A 45 12.84 1.32 1.01
C GLY A 45 13.50 1.29 2.39
N ILE A 46 14.41 2.22 2.68
CA ILE A 46 15.06 2.37 3.98
C ILE A 46 14.04 2.93 4.98
N ARG A 47 13.91 2.24 6.12
CA ARG A 47 13.06 2.67 7.23
C ARG A 47 13.90 2.77 8.49
N ILE A 48 13.78 3.90 9.17
CA ILE A 48 14.50 4.18 10.41
C ILE A 48 13.45 4.50 11.48
N SER A 49 13.39 3.66 12.50
CA SER A 49 12.56 3.87 13.67
C SER A 49 13.39 4.57 14.74
N LEU A 50 12.86 5.66 15.29
CA LEU A 50 13.43 6.41 16.38
C LEU A 50 12.51 6.34 17.59
N LYS A 51 13.08 6.22 18.78
CA LYS A 51 12.37 6.36 20.05
C LYS A 51 13.03 7.44 20.87
N GLN A 52 12.26 8.42 21.35
CA GLN A 52 12.77 9.59 22.08
C GLN A 52 13.90 10.34 21.33
N GLY A 53 13.85 10.35 19.99
CA GLY A 53 14.81 11.06 19.14
C GLY A 53 16.13 10.32 18.86
N ALA A 54 16.28 9.06 19.31
CA ALA A 54 17.41 8.20 18.98
C ALA A 54 16.98 7.01 18.12
N VAL A 55 17.81 6.60 17.16
CA VAL A 55 17.54 5.44 16.29
C VAL A 55 17.48 4.15 17.11
N THR A 56 16.38 3.41 17.01
CA THR A 56 16.21 2.10 17.64
C THR A 56 16.30 0.95 16.65
N GLU A 57 15.94 1.19 15.40
CA GLU A 57 15.88 0.15 14.38
C GLU A 57 16.12 0.75 12.99
N VAL A 58 16.91 0.04 12.18
CA VAL A 58 17.21 0.41 10.80
C VAL A 58 16.90 -0.80 9.92
N ILE A 59 15.94 -0.67 9.02
CA ILE A 59 15.52 -1.72 8.09
C ILE A 59 15.85 -1.26 6.67
N GLY A 60 16.54 -2.10 5.91
CA GLY A 60 16.87 -1.84 4.50
C GLY A 60 18.29 -1.30 4.26
N LEU A 61 19.06 -1.01 5.30
CA LEU A 61 20.52 -0.85 5.21
C LEU A 61 21.17 -2.21 5.47
N LYS A 62 21.96 -2.70 4.52
CA LYS A 62 22.69 -3.96 4.66
C LYS A 62 23.76 -3.77 5.74
N PRO A 63 23.78 -4.53 6.84
CA PRO A 63 24.82 -4.41 7.85
C PRO A 63 26.17 -4.78 7.23
N ALA A 64 27.18 -3.92 7.38
CA ALA A 64 28.55 -4.31 7.11
C ALA A 64 28.95 -5.32 8.19
N ALA A 65 29.35 -6.52 7.75
CA ALA A 65 29.89 -7.55 8.61
C ALA A 65 31.16 -7.04 9.31
N GLU A 66 31.27 -7.38 10.60
CA GLU A 66 32.48 -7.20 11.40
C GLU A 66 33.68 -7.86 10.72
N ALA A 67 34.76 -7.08 10.52
CA ALA A 67 36.08 -7.62 10.22
C ALA A 67 37.14 -6.72 10.88
N THR A 68 37.57 -7.22 12.04
CA THR A 68 38.85 -7.07 12.75
C THR A 68 40.02 -6.47 11.95
N ALA A 69 40.69 -5.46 12.54
CA ALA A 69 42.10 -5.12 12.31
C ALA A 69 43.02 -6.05 13.17
N PRO A 70 44.37 -6.11 13.03
CA PRO A 70 45.27 -5.16 12.34
C PRO A 70 46.51 -5.75 11.59
N ALA A 71 47.27 -4.83 10.95
CA ALA A 71 48.75 -4.72 10.89
C ALA A 71 49.46 -4.73 9.51
N GLU A 72 50.03 -3.54 9.23
CA GLU A 72 51.36 -3.18 8.67
C GLU A 72 51.81 -3.49 7.22
N ALA A 73 51.99 -2.36 6.50
CA ALA A 73 53.15 -1.87 5.74
C ALA A 73 53.65 -2.63 4.50
N THR A 74 53.52 -1.99 3.33
CA THR A 74 54.63 -1.85 2.35
C THR A 74 54.45 -0.58 1.52
N GLU A 75 55.56 0.11 1.35
CA GLU A 75 55.85 1.35 0.62
C GLU A 75 55.86 1.11 -0.89
N GLU A 76 55.11 1.88 -1.72
CA GLU A 76 55.39 1.95 -3.17
C GLU A 76 54.85 3.24 -3.85
N ALA A 77 55.80 3.97 -4.43
CA ALA A 77 55.79 4.83 -5.62
C ALA A 77 54.67 5.86 -5.88
N ALA A 78 55.11 7.09 -6.16
CA ALA A 78 54.33 8.22 -6.62
C ALA A 78 53.44 7.90 -7.84
N ALA A 79 52.17 8.30 -7.76
CA ALA A 79 51.23 8.28 -8.86
C ALA A 79 51.52 9.44 -9.86
N PRO A 80 51.48 9.19 -11.18
CA PRO A 80 51.46 10.27 -12.17
C PRO A 80 50.06 10.93 -12.20
N GLU A 81 50.03 12.24 -12.47
CA GLU A 81 48.81 13.03 -12.60
C GLU A 81 47.87 12.47 -13.70
N PRO A 82 46.54 12.40 -13.46
CA PRO A 82 45.59 11.97 -14.48
C PRO A 82 45.44 13.06 -15.55
N VAL A 83 45.87 12.77 -16.76
CA VAL A 83 45.56 13.58 -17.95
C VAL A 83 44.07 13.42 -18.26
N GLU A 84 43.32 14.52 -18.22
CA GLU A 84 41.92 14.55 -18.67
C GLU A 84 41.85 14.12 -20.15
N PRO A 85 41.04 13.09 -20.50
CA PRO A 85 40.88 12.71 -21.90
C PRO A 85 40.09 13.80 -22.64
N GLU A 86 40.70 14.41 -23.66
CA GLU A 86 40.01 15.30 -24.60
C GLU A 86 38.87 14.53 -25.28
N LEU A 87 37.63 14.93 -25.00
CA LEU A 87 36.41 14.37 -25.61
C LEU A 87 36.47 14.56 -27.13
N SER A 88 36.15 13.51 -27.87
CA SER A 88 36.07 13.62 -29.33
C SER A 88 34.87 14.48 -29.73
N VAL A 89 34.97 15.20 -30.86
CA VAL A 89 33.88 16.06 -31.41
C VAL A 89 32.54 15.31 -31.54
N ALA A 90 32.59 13.99 -31.69
CA ALA A 90 31.40 13.13 -31.73
C ALA A 90 30.71 12.96 -30.36
N GLU A 91 31.47 12.93 -29.27
CA GLU A 91 30.97 12.81 -27.90
C GLU A 91 30.44 14.15 -27.38
N GLU A 92 31.06 15.27 -27.75
CA GLU A 92 30.53 16.62 -27.43
C GLU A 92 29.17 16.86 -28.10
N MET A 93 28.99 16.43 -29.36
CA MET A 93 27.70 16.53 -30.04
C MET A 93 26.63 15.60 -29.45
N ALA A 94 27.02 14.46 -28.89
CA ALA A 94 26.09 13.55 -28.20
C ALA A 94 25.63 14.15 -26.87
N LEU A 95 26.57 14.75 -26.13
CA LEU A 95 26.31 15.38 -24.83
C LEU A 95 25.46 16.65 -24.98
N ALA A 96 25.72 17.47 -26.01
CA ALA A 96 24.89 18.64 -26.33
C ALA A 96 23.45 18.25 -26.73
N LYS A 97 23.25 17.13 -27.42
CA LYS A 97 21.91 16.61 -27.75
C LYS A 97 21.18 16.11 -26.50
N GLU A 98 21.88 15.46 -25.58
CA GLU A 98 21.31 14.99 -24.33
C GLU A 98 20.93 16.16 -23.40
N GLU A 99 21.78 17.19 -23.34
CA GLU A 99 21.50 18.42 -22.59
C GLU A 99 20.31 19.20 -23.19
N GLN A 100 20.22 19.27 -24.53
CA GLN A 100 19.08 19.90 -25.20
C GLN A 100 17.78 19.10 -24.98
N ALA A 101 17.85 17.76 -24.95
CA ALA A 101 16.70 16.91 -24.63
C ALA A 101 16.26 17.08 -23.16
N ALA A 102 17.20 17.19 -22.23
CA ALA A 102 16.92 17.47 -20.82
C ALA A 102 16.29 18.86 -20.62
N ALA A 103 16.81 19.89 -21.30
CA ALA A 103 16.25 21.24 -21.25
C ALA A 103 14.81 21.30 -21.80
N LEU A 104 14.51 20.55 -22.87
CA LEU A 104 13.15 20.44 -23.42
C LEU A 104 12.21 19.68 -22.47
N ALA A 105 12.69 18.66 -21.77
CA ALA A 105 11.92 17.93 -20.78
C ALA A 105 11.57 18.81 -19.57
N ASP A 106 12.53 19.59 -19.09
CA ASP A 106 12.34 20.55 -17.99
C ASP A 106 11.38 21.68 -18.36
N ALA A 107 11.49 22.21 -19.59
CA ALA A 107 10.54 23.21 -20.09
C ALA A 107 9.11 22.65 -20.15
N LYS A 108 8.94 21.38 -20.55
CA LYS A 108 7.64 20.71 -20.57
C LYS A 108 7.11 20.43 -19.16
N ALA A 109 7.97 20.05 -18.22
CA ALA A 109 7.58 19.84 -16.83
C ALA A 109 7.13 21.15 -16.17
N ARG A 110 7.82 22.27 -16.44
CA ARG A 110 7.40 23.60 -15.97
C ARG A 110 6.09 24.06 -16.59
N ALA A 111 5.90 23.87 -17.90
CA ALA A 111 4.65 24.20 -18.57
C ALA A 111 3.46 23.38 -18.02
N GLN A 112 3.67 22.11 -17.64
CA GLN A 112 2.63 21.30 -16.99
C GLN A 112 2.32 21.77 -15.56
N LEU A 113 3.35 22.19 -14.82
CA LEU A 113 3.19 22.70 -13.46
C LEU A 113 2.47 24.06 -13.46
N GLU A 114 2.81 24.94 -14.40
CA GLU A 114 2.09 26.20 -14.63
C GLU A 114 0.64 25.97 -15.07
N ALA A 115 0.39 25.01 -15.97
CA ALA A 115 -0.97 24.64 -16.35
C ALA A 115 -1.79 24.11 -15.16
N ALA A 116 -1.17 23.31 -14.28
CA ALA A 116 -1.80 22.82 -13.07
C ALA A 116 -2.08 23.94 -12.05
N ILE A 117 -1.18 24.92 -11.91
CA ILE A 117 -1.38 26.10 -11.06
C ILE A 117 -2.53 26.94 -11.59
N VAL A 118 -2.57 27.23 -12.90
CA VAL A 118 -3.66 28.00 -13.53
C VAL A 118 -5.00 27.30 -13.38
N GLN A 119 -5.03 25.95 -13.43
CA GLN A 119 -6.23 25.15 -13.20
C GLN A 119 -6.69 25.16 -11.73
N MET A 120 -5.77 25.35 -10.78
CA MET A 120 -6.11 25.55 -9.36
C MET A 120 -6.55 26.98 -9.05
N GLU A 121 -5.97 27.98 -9.72
CA GLU A 121 -6.29 29.40 -9.50
C GLU A 121 -7.60 29.83 -10.17
N ASN A 122 -7.93 29.23 -11.32
CA ASN A 122 -9.24 29.34 -11.95
C ASN A 122 -9.92 27.97 -11.95
N PRO A 123 -10.62 27.59 -10.86
CA PRO A 123 -11.52 26.45 -10.92
C PRO A 123 -12.63 26.80 -11.92
N THR A 124 -12.40 26.46 -13.19
CA THR A 124 -13.44 26.45 -14.20
C THR A 124 -14.53 25.57 -13.61
N GLU A 125 -15.71 26.16 -13.43
CA GLU A 125 -16.90 25.62 -12.75
C GLU A 125 -16.71 24.18 -12.26
N ALA A 126 -16.59 24.04 -10.93
CA ALA A 126 -16.55 22.72 -10.29
C ALA A 126 -17.53 21.80 -11.03
N PRO A 127 -17.07 20.66 -11.58
CA PRO A 127 -17.93 19.78 -12.35
C PRO A 127 -19.17 19.55 -11.51
N VAL A 128 -20.35 19.89 -12.05
CA VAL A 128 -21.65 19.72 -11.39
C VAL A 128 -21.58 18.36 -10.72
N ALA A 129 -21.52 18.34 -9.38
CA ALA A 129 -21.32 17.11 -8.65
C ALA A 129 -22.42 16.17 -9.13
N LEU A 130 -22.03 15.13 -9.87
CA LEU A 130 -22.94 14.12 -10.38
C LEU A 130 -23.65 13.58 -9.15
N VAL A 131 -24.90 14.02 -8.94
CA VAL A 131 -25.73 13.56 -7.83
C VAL A 131 -25.69 12.03 -7.92
N PRO A 132 -25.18 11.32 -6.90
CA PRO A 132 -25.01 9.88 -6.97
C PRO A 132 -26.39 9.24 -7.18
N SER A 133 -26.73 8.90 -8.41
CA SER A 133 -28.01 8.26 -8.69
C SER A 133 -27.92 6.81 -8.25
N PHE A 134 -28.83 6.40 -7.37
CA PHE A 134 -28.90 5.01 -6.92
C PHE A 134 -29.31 4.09 -8.07
N HIS A 135 -28.34 3.38 -8.64
CA HIS A 135 -28.59 2.36 -9.65
C HIS A 135 -29.00 1.04 -8.98
N LEU A 136 -30.31 0.88 -8.73
CA LEU A 136 -30.86 -0.33 -8.10
C LEU A 136 -30.41 -1.63 -8.79
N GLY A 137 -30.36 -1.65 -10.13
CA GLY A 137 -29.90 -2.81 -10.88
C GLY A 137 -28.43 -3.16 -10.62
N GLY A 138 -27.55 -2.15 -10.58
CA GLY A 138 -26.14 -2.33 -10.25
C GLY A 138 -25.94 -2.81 -8.81
N PHE A 139 -26.70 -2.23 -7.88
CA PHE A 139 -26.70 -2.63 -6.48
C PHE A 139 -27.13 -4.10 -6.29
N LEU A 140 -28.21 -4.53 -6.95
CA LEU A 140 -28.68 -5.92 -6.88
C LEU A 140 -27.68 -6.89 -7.51
N LEU A 141 -27.06 -6.52 -8.64
CA LEU A 141 -26.01 -7.31 -9.26
C LEU A 141 -24.80 -7.45 -8.35
N GLU A 142 -24.36 -6.36 -7.71
CA GLU A 142 -23.26 -6.37 -6.75
C GLU A 142 -23.58 -7.27 -5.55
N LEU A 143 -24.80 -7.19 -5.00
CA LEU A 143 -25.25 -8.08 -3.93
C LEU A 143 -25.26 -9.55 -4.37
N ALA A 144 -25.71 -9.85 -5.59
CA ALA A 144 -25.73 -11.20 -6.13
C ALA A 144 -24.30 -11.78 -6.29
N VAL A 145 -23.37 -10.98 -6.83
CA VAL A 145 -21.96 -11.37 -6.93
C VAL A 145 -21.38 -11.61 -5.54
N LYS A 146 -21.60 -10.70 -4.59
CA LYS A 146 -21.17 -10.87 -3.20
C LYS A 146 -21.75 -12.12 -2.56
N TRP A 147 -23.02 -12.45 -2.83
CA TRP A 147 -23.66 -13.64 -2.32
C TRP A 147 -22.97 -14.93 -2.79
N VAL A 148 -22.72 -15.03 -4.10
CA VAL A 148 -22.02 -16.19 -4.69
C VAL A 148 -20.60 -16.31 -4.12
N MET A 149 -19.89 -15.19 -4.02
CA MET A 149 -18.53 -15.16 -3.45
C MET A 149 -18.53 -15.59 -1.98
N THR A 150 -19.46 -15.07 -1.17
CA THR A 150 -19.62 -15.46 0.24
C THR A 150 -19.94 -16.95 0.35
N LEU A 151 -20.77 -17.52 -0.52
CA LEU A 151 -21.08 -18.96 -0.54
C LEU A 151 -19.85 -19.82 -0.84
N VAL A 152 -19.06 -19.45 -1.84
CA VAL A 152 -17.82 -20.16 -2.19
C VAL A 152 -16.83 -20.07 -1.04
N ALA A 153 -16.65 -18.89 -0.46
CA ALA A 153 -15.77 -18.65 0.68
C ALA A 153 -16.20 -19.48 1.90
N LEU A 154 -17.49 -19.48 2.25
CA LEU A 154 -18.08 -20.29 3.32
C LEU A 154 -17.83 -21.77 3.10
N LYS A 155 -18.04 -22.26 1.87
CA LYS A 155 -17.86 -23.68 1.56
C LYS A 155 -16.41 -24.10 1.72
N LEU A 156 -15.46 -23.27 1.26
CA LEU A 156 -14.03 -23.51 1.40
C LEU A 156 -13.60 -23.43 2.87
N ALA A 157 -14.07 -22.43 3.62
CA ALA A 157 -13.78 -22.27 5.04
C ALA A 157 -14.29 -23.46 5.86
N CYS A 158 -15.55 -23.88 5.65
CA CYS A 158 -16.10 -25.06 6.30
C CYS A 158 -15.28 -26.32 5.98
N LYS A 159 -14.84 -26.50 4.73
CA LYS A 159 -13.98 -27.64 4.34
C LYS A 159 -12.60 -27.57 5.00
N TYR A 160 -11.98 -26.39 5.07
CA TYR A 160 -10.67 -26.20 5.69
C TYR A 160 -10.69 -26.50 7.20
N TRP A 161 -11.74 -26.04 7.89
CA TRP A 161 -11.90 -26.24 9.33
C TRP A 161 -12.60 -27.56 9.71
N ASN A 162 -12.86 -28.46 8.74
CA ASN A 162 -13.63 -29.70 8.94
C ASN A 162 -14.96 -29.46 9.68
N SER A 163 -15.65 -28.37 9.33
CA SER A 163 -16.95 -28.00 9.90
C SER A 163 -18.07 -28.53 9.02
N ASP A 164 -18.85 -29.47 9.53
CA ASP A 164 -20.03 -29.97 8.87
C ASP A 164 -21.20 -28.99 9.03
N VAL A 165 -21.47 -28.27 7.94
CA VAL A 165 -22.62 -27.37 7.81
C VAL A 165 -23.42 -27.81 6.59
N PRO A 166 -24.73 -28.08 6.73
CA PRO A 166 -25.57 -28.45 5.61
C PRO A 166 -25.65 -27.30 4.60
N TRP A 167 -25.85 -27.63 3.32
CA TRP A 167 -25.99 -26.64 2.25
C TRP A 167 -27.10 -25.61 2.52
N THR A 168 -28.23 -26.05 3.07
CA THR A 168 -29.32 -25.17 3.49
C THR A 168 -28.86 -24.14 4.53
N GLY A 169 -27.96 -24.54 5.44
CA GLY A 169 -27.34 -23.66 6.41
C GLY A 169 -26.39 -22.65 5.78
N LEU A 170 -25.55 -23.08 4.84
CA LEU A 170 -24.66 -22.18 4.11
C LEU A 170 -25.44 -21.14 3.30
N LEU A 171 -26.52 -21.55 2.63
CA LEU A 171 -27.42 -20.66 1.89
C LEU A 171 -28.08 -19.63 2.81
N LEU A 172 -28.55 -20.06 3.98
CA LEU A 172 -29.15 -19.17 4.97
C LEU A 172 -28.13 -18.16 5.51
N VAL A 173 -26.94 -18.62 5.91
CA VAL A 173 -25.88 -17.75 6.43
C VAL A 173 -25.46 -16.71 5.38
N ALA A 174 -25.23 -17.14 4.13
CA ALA A 174 -24.86 -16.22 3.05
C ALA A 174 -26.00 -15.26 2.68
N GLY A 175 -27.25 -15.74 2.69
CA GLY A 175 -28.42 -14.90 2.42
C GLY A 175 -28.58 -13.80 3.47
N VAL A 176 -28.41 -14.14 4.76
CA VAL A 176 -28.48 -13.15 5.83
C VAL A 176 -27.30 -12.18 5.79
N ASP A 177 -26.08 -12.64 5.50
CA ASP A 177 -24.91 -11.77 5.29
C ASP A 177 -25.19 -10.66 4.25
N VAL A 178 -25.74 -11.06 3.10
CA VAL A 178 -26.06 -10.15 1.99
C VAL A 178 -27.24 -9.24 2.34
N ALA A 179 -28.25 -9.75 3.05
CA ALA A 179 -29.37 -8.93 3.51
C ALA A 179 -28.92 -7.85 4.50
N VAL A 180 -28.07 -8.20 5.47
CA VAL A 180 -27.51 -7.25 6.44
C VAL A 180 -26.70 -6.17 5.73
N ARG A 181 -25.81 -6.57 4.81
CA ARG A 181 -25.04 -5.63 3.99
C ARG A 181 -25.94 -4.74 3.13
N GLY A 182 -26.97 -5.31 2.51
CA GLY A 182 -27.92 -4.57 1.66
C GLY A 182 -28.70 -3.52 2.47
N VAL A 183 -29.17 -3.87 3.67
CA VAL A 183 -29.89 -2.95 4.55
C VAL A 183 -28.96 -1.83 5.04
N ILE A 184 -27.76 -2.17 5.52
CA ILE A 184 -26.81 -1.15 6.02
C ILE A 184 -26.35 -0.24 4.88
N GLY A 185 -26.07 -0.80 3.70
CA GLY A 185 -25.69 -0.03 2.52
C GLY A 185 -26.81 0.92 2.07
N TYR A 186 -28.06 0.44 2.06
CA TYR A 186 -29.21 1.29 1.75
C TYR A 186 -29.40 2.41 2.78
N ILE A 187 -29.29 2.11 4.08
CA ILE A 187 -29.38 3.12 5.14
C ILE A 187 -28.25 4.14 5.01
N GLY A 188 -27.02 3.68 4.76
CA GLY A 188 -25.86 4.56 4.55
C GLY A 188 -26.07 5.51 3.37
N PHE A 189 -26.58 4.99 2.25
CA PHE A 189 -26.94 5.81 1.11
C PHE A 189 -28.05 6.81 1.45
N ALA A 190 -29.15 6.35 2.05
CA ALA A 190 -30.32 7.19 2.34
C ALA A 190 -30.06 8.28 3.39
N MET A 191 -29.20 8.02 4.38
CA MET A 191 -28.97 8.94 5.51
C MET A 191 -27.71 9.81 5.34
N LEU A 192 -26.67 9.30 4.67
CA LEU A 192 -25.35 9.94 4.63
C LEU A 192 -24.93 10.32 3.21
N ASP A 193 -25.75 10.06 2.18
CA ASP A 193 -25.41 10.19 0.76
C ASP A 193 -24.09 9.49 0.39
N MET A 194 -23.71 8.49 1.19
CA MET A 194 -22.52 7.68 0.99
C MET A 194 -22.95 6.31 0.48
N MET A 195 -22.47 5.94 -0.70
CA MET A 195 -22.77 4.64 -1.31
C MET A 195 -22.30 3.46 -0.45
N THR A 196 -21.33 3.65 0.45
CA THR A 196 -20.69 2.53 1.18
C THR A 196 -20.14 2.93 2.55
N LEU A 197 -20.38 2.10 3.57
CA LEU A 197 -19.77 2.14 4.90
C LEU A 197 -18.88 0.89 5.08
N PHE A 198 -17.98 0.63 4.13
CA PHE A 198 -17.27 -0.64 3.86
C PHE A 198 -16.70 -1.44 5.05
N TYR A 199 -16.54 -0.82 6.23
CA TYR A 199 -16.02 -1.49 7.41
C TYR A 199 -17.08 -1.81 8.47
N ALA A 200 -18.10 -0.97 8.60
CA ALA A 200 -19.12 -1.15 9.63
C ALA A 200 -20.14 -2.21 9.23
N ASP A 201 -20.55 -2.22 7.95
CA ASP A 201 -21.42 -3.23 7.38
C ASP A 201 -20.79 -4.63 7.45
N GLU A 202 -19.50 -4.73 7.19
CA GLU A 202 -18.75 -5.98 7.19
C GLU A 202 -18.61 -6.59 8.59
N ALA A 203 -18.36 -5.75 9.60
CA ALA A 203 -18.24 -6.17 10.99
C ALA A 203 -19.58 -6.64 11.57
N VAL A 204 -20.66 -5.91 11.30
CA VAL A 204 -22.01 -6.28 11.75
C VAL A 204 -22.45 -7.59 11.08
N ALA A 205 -22.25 -7.71 9.78
CA ALA A 205 -22.57 -8.93 9.05
C ALA A 205 -21.74 -10.14 9.56
N ALA A 206 -20.45 -9.95 9.86
CA ALA A 206 -19.62 -10.99 10.47
C ALA A 206 -20.16 -11.46 11.83
N GLY A 207 -20.55 -10.53 12.71
CA GLY A 207 -21.16 -10.87 14.01
C GLY A 207 -22.42 -11.72 13.86
N VAL A 208 -23.31 -11.36 12.93
CA VAL A 208 -24.52 -12.12 12.62
C VAL A 208 -24.18 -13.51 12.06
N MET A 209 -23.21 -13.60 11.14
CA MET A 209 -22.75 -14.88 10.59
C MET A 209 -22.22 -15.82 11.68
N VAL A 210 -21.48 -15.34 12.67
CA VAL A 210 -20.98 -16.17 13.78
C VAL A 210 -22.15 -16.77 14.56
N GLY A 211 -23.15 -15.96 14.88
CA GLY A 211 -24.35 -16.42 15.58
C GLY A 211 -25.13 -17.48 14.81
N LEU A 212 -25.27 -17.30 13.49
CA LEU A 212 -25.97 -18.25 12.62
C LEU A 212 -25.17 -19.54 12.41
N LEU A 213 -23.87 -19.44 12.13
CA LEU A 213 -23.02 -20.63 11.96
C LEU A 213 -22.96 -21.45 13.24
N ARG A 214 -22.93 -20.81 14.41
CA ARG A 214 -23.03 -21.53 15.68
C ARG A 214 -24.33 -22.33 15.80
N LYS A 215 -25.46 -21.79 15.35
CA LYS A 215 -26.76 -22.46 15.43
C LYS A 215 -26.93 -23.56 14.37
N VAL A 216 -26.35 -23.38 13.19
CA VAL A 216 -26.57 -24.28 12.06
C VAL A 216 -25.45 -25.33 11.91
N SER A 217 -24.28 -25.11 12.50
CA SER A 217 -23.21 -26.11 12.57
C SER A 217 -23.60 -27.23 13.52
N ILE A 218 -23.31 -28.47 13.10
CA ILE A 218 -23.54 -29.68 13.90
C ILE A 218 -22.73 -29.63 15.21
N ASN A 219 -21.51 -29.07 15.17
CA ASN A 219 -20.61 -29.05 16.32
C ASN A 219 -20.89 -27.90 17.30
N GLN A 220 -21.74 -26.92 16.97
CA GLN A 220 -22.16 -25.78 17.82
C GLN A 220 -21.05 -25.01 18.58
N ARG A 221 -19.77 -25.22 18.23
CA ARG A 221 -18.62 -24.61 18.88
C ARG A 221 -18.47 -23.17 18.41
N LEU A 222 -18.53 -22.23 19.36
CA LEU A 222 -18.37 -20.80 19.06
C LEU A 222 -17.00 -20.48 18.44
N ALA A 223 -15.92 -21.08 18.94
CA ALA A 223 -14.58 -20.87 18.41
C ALA A 223 -14.47 -21.24 16.93
N LEU A 224 -15.02 -22.40 16.55
CA LEU A 224 -15.05 -22.87 15.17
C LEU A 224 -15.89 -21.93 14.27
N ALA A 225 -17.05 -21.46 14.77
CA ALA A 225 -17.87 -20.50 14.03
C ALA A 225 -17.12 -19.18 13.80
N ILE A 226 -16.37 -18.68 14.79
CA ILE A 226 -15.53 -17.49 14.65
C ILE A 226 -14.45 -17.71 13.61
N GLU A 227 -13.70 -18.82 13.68
CA GLU A 227 -12.64 -19.15 12.73
C GLU A 227 -13.16 -19.26 11.29
N VAL A 228 -14.30 -19.93 11.09
CA VAL A 228 -14.95 -20.04 9.77
C VAL A 228 -15.37 -18.66 9.25
N VAL A 229 -15.96 -17.81 10.09
CA VAL A 229 -16.36 -16.45 9.65
C VAL A 229 -15.15 -15.60 9.31
N LEU A 230 -14.14 -15.56 10.17
CA LEU A 230 -12.93 -14.78 9.93
C LEU A 230 -12.24 -15.20 8.64
N THR A 231 -12.07 -16.51 8.42
CA THR A 231 -11.47 -17.02 7.18
C THR A 231 -12.34 -16.70 5.96
N THR A 232 -13.67 -16.82 6.06
CA THR A 232 -14.59 -16.44 4.99
C THR A 232 -14.46 -14.95 4.64
N LYS A 233 -14.47 -14.07 5.64
CA LYS A 233 -14.41 -12.61 5.46
C LYS A 233 -13.05 -12.18 4.90
N MET A 234 -11.97 -12.71 5.44
CA MET A 234 -10.61 -12.46 4.93
C MET A 234 -10.47 -12.92 3.47
N PHE A 235 -11.00 -14.09 3.13
CA PHE A 235 -11.02 -14.58 1.75
C PHE A 235 -11.80 -13.63 0.84
N SER A 236 -13.01 -13.22 1.24
CA SER A 236 -13.83 -12.28 0.45
C SER A 236 -13.13 -10.93 0.24
N ILE A 237 -12.42 -10.41 1.25
CA ILE A 237 -11.63 -9.18 1.13
C ILE A 237 -10.48 -9.37 0.14
N VAL A 238 -9.65 -10.41 0.33
CA VAL A 238 -8.48 -10.66 -0.52
C VAL A 238 -8.89 -10.90 -1.98
N VAL A 239 -9.89 -11.76 -2.19
CA VAL A 239 -10.36 -12.08 -3.54
C VAL A 239 -11.09 -10.89 -4.16
N GLY A 240 -11.86 -10.12 -3.37
CA GLY A 240 -12.45 -8.87 -3.81
C GLY A 240 -11.40 -7.87 -4.29
N SER A 241 -10.35 -7.63 -3.50
CA SER A 241 -9.23 -6.76 -3.87
C SER A 241 -8.50 -7.25 -5.12
N PHE A 242 -8.29 -8.57 -5.25
CA PHE A 242 -7.68 -9.15 -6.44
C PHE A 242 -8.55 -8.96 -7.69
N LEU A 243 -9.86 -9.22 -7.61
CA LEU A 243 -10.81 -9.02 -8.70
C LEU A 243 -10.85 -7.57 -9.17
N VAL A 244 -10.89 -6.62 -8.24
CA VAL A 244 -10.83 -5.18 -8.56
C VAL A 244 -9.51 -4.85 -9.26
N THR A 245 -8.39 -5.39 -8.77
CA THR A 245 -7.07 -5.14 -9.37
C THR A 245 -6.99 -5.68 -10.80
N VAL A 246 -7.50 -6.90 -11.04
CA VAL A 246 -7.55 -7.51 -12.37
C VAL A 246 -8.45 -6.69 -13.29
N LEU A 247 -9.66 -6.31 -12.84
CA LEU A 247 -10.59 -5.48 -13.62
C LEU A 247 -9.95 -4.15 -14.03
N MET A 248 -9.32 -3.44 -13.09
CA MET A 248 -8.62 -2.20 -13.40
C MET A 248 -7.52 -2.42 -14.45
N ARG A 249 -6.73 -3.49 -14.34
CA ARG A 249 -5.67 -3.80 -15.31
C ARG A 249 -6.20 -4.23 -16.68
N THR A 250 -7.40 -4.76 -16.76
CA THR A 250 -8.01 -5.16 -18.05
C THR A 250 -8.76 -4.02 -18.74
N LEU A 251 -9.15 -2.99 -18.00
CA LEU A 251 -9.92 -1.84 -18.49
C LEU A 251 -9.05 -0.62 -18.82
N PHE A 252 -7.81 -0.58 -18.33
CA PHE A 252 -6.80 0.47 -18.58
C PHE A 252 -5.51 -0.13 -19.14
#